data_AF-A0A5D3D5C1-F1
#
_entry.id   AF-A0A5D3D5C1-F1
#
_cell.length_a   1.000
_cell.length_b   1.000
_cell.length_c   1.000
_cell.angle_alpha   90.00
_cell.angle_beta   90.00
_cell.angle_gamma   90.00
#
_symmetry.space_group_name_H-M   'P 1'
#
loop_
_entity.id
_entity.type
_entity.pdbx_description
1 polymer ?
#
loop_
_entity_poly.entity_id
_entity_poly.type
_entity_poly.pdbx_seq_one_letter_code
_entity_poly.pdbx_strand_id
1 'polypeptide(L)'
;MSSTNPSSKAQRDRPVELEEQMLYLVEVPDSIYFLESQGNVGRTGSHERGDSSMGSVTHIEEHVRELDSFQKTLLEMINGMSEDFRAALDVVRNEIADVNARLNLTMRAMTNQAPSEEAIPVSRVKIPKPKPFYGARDAKALKNYIFDLEQYFRATTTITEEAKVTLATMFLSEDAKLWWRSQYVDM
;
A
#
# COMPACT_ATOMS: atom_id res chain seq x y z
N MET A 1 14.80 10.08 31.45
CA MET A 1 14.05 8.79 31.36
C MET A 1 13.10 8.92 30.19
N SER A 2 13.35 8.19 29.10
CA SER A 2 12.48 8.20 27.92
C SER A 2 11.27 7.30 28.17
N SER A 3 10.08 7.88 28.19
CA SER A 3 8.82 7.13 28.25
C SER A 3 8.45 6.70 26.84
N THR A 4 8.62 5.42 26.53
CA THR A 4 8.14 4.79 25.29
C THR A 4 6.62 4.61 25.35
N ASN A 5 5.91 5.32 24.48
CA ASN A 5 4.45 5.24 24.32
C ASN A 5 4.01 3.81 23.90
N PRO A 6 3.20 3.10 24.70
CA PRO A 6 2.69 1.77 24.36
C PRO A 6 1.67 1.79 23.19
N SER A 7 1.16 2.97 22.84
CA SER A 7 0.16 3.18 21.75
C SER A 7 0.67 2.83 20.35
N SER A 8 1.99 2.90 20.11
CA SER A 8 2.56 2.67 18.77
C SER A 8 2.69 1.21 18.34
N LYS A 9 2.51 0.26 19.28
CA LYS A 9 2.48 -1.19 19.00
C LYS A 9 1.07 -1.64 18.63
N ALA A 10 0.07 -1.26 19.44
CA ALA A 10 -1.34 -1.58 19.20
C ALA A 10 -1.95 -0.98 17.90
N GLN A 11 -1.31 0.01 17.26
CA GLN A 11 -1.70 0.49 15.93
C GLN A 11 -0.98 -0.21 14.78
N ARG A 12 0.18 -0.83 15.03
CA ARG A 12 0.96 -1.56 14.02
C ARG A 12 0.51 -3.00 13.83
N ASP A 13 -0.17 -3.57 14.83
CA ASP A 13 -0.61 -4.97 14.81
C ASP A 13 -2.02 -5.14 14.20
N ARG A 14 -2.81 -4.05 14.12
CA ARG A 14 -4.16 -4.06 13.52
C ARG A 14 -4.22 -4.46 12.04
N PRO A 15 -3.29 -4.05 11.16
CA PRO A 15 -3.27 -4.49 9.77
C PRO A 15 -2.99 -5.99 9.64
N VAL A 16 -2.10 -6.52 10.48
CA VAL A 16 -1.73 -7.95 10.49
C VAL A 16 -2.91 -8.80 10.95
N GLU A 17 -3.63 -8.34 11.98
CA GLU A 17 -4.83 -9.01 12.48
C GLU A 17 -5.98 -9.01 11.45
N LEU A 18 -6.11 -7.94 10.65
CA LEU A 18 -7.06 -7.89 9.53
C LEU A 18 -6.64 -8.82 8.38
N GLU A 19 -5.34 -8.94 8.08
CA GLU A 19 -4.82 -9.90 7.10
C GLU A 19 -5.10 -11.35 7.52
N GLU A 20 -4.88 -11.68 8.80
CA GLU A 20 -5.20 -13.01 9.35
C GLU A 20 -6.71 -13.32 9.28
N GLN A 21 -7.56 -12.34 9.61
CA GLN A 21 -9.03 -12.51 9.50
C GLN A 21 -9.50 -12.67 8.05
N MET A 22 -8.86 -11.97 7.10
CA MET A 22 -9.16 -12.13 5.67
C MET A 22 -8.74 -13.51 5.15
N LEU A 23 -7.62 -14.06 5.64
CA LEU A 23 -7.16 -15.40 5.25
C LEU A 23 -8.15 -16.47 5.72
N TYR A 24 -8.72 -16.32 6.91
CA TYR A 24 -9.73 -17.24 7.45
C TYR A 24 -11.01 -17.27 6.60
N LEU A 25 -11.46 -16.12 6.09
CA LEU A 25 -12.61 -16.02 5.18
C LEU A 25 -12.36 -16.67 3.81
N VAL A 26 -11.10 -16.79 3.38
CA VAL A 26 -10.69 -17.49 2.14
C VAL A 26 -10.66 -19.01 2.31
N GLU A 27 -10.41 -19.52 3.53
CA GLU A 27 -10.40 -20.97 3.84
C GLU A 27 -11.79 -21.56 4.13
N VAL A 28 -12.75 -20.75 4.58
CA VAL A 28 -14.13 -21.19 4.87
C VAL A 28 -14.80 -21.92 3.69
N PRO A 29 -14.70 -21.47 2.42
CA PRO A 29 -15.27 -22.16 1.26
C PRO A 29 -14.79 -23.62 1.11
N ASP A 30 -13.50 -23.90 1.29
CA ASP A 30 -12.93 -25.24 1.09
C ASP A 30 -13.40 -26.23 2.16
N SER A 31 -13.63 -25.76 3.39
CA SER A 31 -14.18 -26.57 4.47
C SER A 31 -15.66 -26.96 4.25
N ILE A 32 -16.43 -26.09 3.60
CA ILE A 32 -17.84 -26.34 3.25
C ILE A 32 -17.92 -27.42 2.16
N TYR A 33 -17.08 -27.36 1.13
CA TYR A 33 -17.01 -28.41 0.10
C TYR A 33 -16.61 -29.77 0.68
N PHE A 34 -15.72 -29.80 1.68
CA PHE A 34 -15.31 -31.05 2.34
C PHE A 34 -16.46 -31.71 3.12
N LEU A 35 -17.25 -30.93 3.87
CA LEU A 35 -18.38 -31.44 4.65
C LEU A 35 -19.54 -31.94 3.78
N GLU A 36 -19.79 -31.26 2.65
CA GLU A 36 -20.83 -31.67 1.69
C GLU A 36 -20.50 -33.02 1.04
N SER A 37 -19.20 -33.32 0.83
CA SER A 37 -18.74 -34.62 0.31
C SER A 37 -18.96 -35.79 1.30
N GLN A 38 -18.84 -35.55 2.60
CA GLN A 38 -19.06 -36.58 3.63
C GLN A 38 -20.55 -36.89 3.86
N GLY A 39 -21.43 -35.90 3.70
CA GLY A 39 -22.88 -36.08 3.87
C GLY A 39 -23.54 -36.99 2.83
N ASN A 40 -22.94 -37.13 1.64
CA ASN A 40 -23.50 -37.91 0.53
C ASN A 40 -23.13 -39.41 0.59
N VAL A 41 -22.07 -39.80 1.31
CA VAL A 41 -21.52 -41.17 1.26
C VAL A 41 -22.30 -42.18 2.14
N GLY A 42 -23.20 -41.73 3.02
CA GLY A 42 -23.77 -42.58 4.08
C GLY A 42 -25.17 -43.19 3.88
N ARG A 43 -25.87 -42.99 2.76
CA ARG A 43 -27.31 -43.28 2.69
C ARG A 43 -27.68 -44.45 1.78
N THR A 44 -27.35 -45.68 2.18
CA THR A 44 -28.06 -46.90 1.72
C THR A 44 -28.15 -47.93 2.84
N GLY A 45 -29.36 -48.14 3.38
CA GLY A 45 -29.65 -49.19 4.37
C GLY A 45 -31.05 -49.03 4.95
N SER A 46 -31.97 -49.85 4.47
CA SER A 46 -33.41 -49.93 4.79
C SER A 46 -33.71 -50.32 6.25
N HIS A 47 -34.67 -49.66 6.93
CA HIS A 47 -35.49 -50.29 7.98
C HIS A 47 -36.80 -49.51 8.27
N GLU A 48 -37.76 -50.23 8.85
CA GLU A 48 -39.21 -50.07 8.75
C GLU A 48 -39.88 -48.90 9.50
N ARG A 49 -41.15 -48.72 9.12
CA ARG A 49 -42.14 -47.68 9.41
C ARG A 49 -42.82 -47.85 10.79
N GLY A 50 -42.98 -46.76 11.54
CA GLY A 50 -44.05 -46.59 12.54
C GLY A 50 -43.67 -45.90 13.86
N ASP A 51 -44.23 -44.72 14.09
CA ASP A 51 -44.30 -43.91 15.33
C ASP A 51 -43.07 -43.26 15.96
N SER A 52 -41.84 -43.79 15.85
CA SER A 52 -40.65 -43.07 16.34
C SER A 52 -40.14 -41.97 15.39
N SER A 53 -40.66 -41.90 14.16
CA SER A 53 -40.19 -40.98 13.11
C SER A 53 -40.72 -39.56 13.23
N MET A 54 -41.84 -39.34 13.92
CA MET A 54 -42.48 -38.02 13.96
C MET A 54 -41.75 -37.09 14.95
N GLY A 55 -41.26 -37.63 16.07
CA GLY A 55 -40.47 -36.87 17.07
C GLY A 55 -39.07 -36.48 16.59
N SER A 56 -38.44 -37.30 15.74
CA SER A 56 -37.14 -36.96 15.13
C SER A 56 -37.29 -35.89 14.05
N VAL A 57 -38.37 -35.93 13.25
CA VAL A 57 -38.69 -34.89 12.26
C VAL A 57 -38.97 -33.55 12.95
N THR A 58 -39.75 -33.52 14.05
CA THR A 58 -40.01 -32.28 14.78
C THR A 58 -38.76 -31.67 15.41
N HIS A 59 -37.82 -32.51 15.87
CA HIS A 59 -36.54 -32.04 16.43
C HIS A 59 -35.60 -31.49 15.35
N ILE A 60 -35.54 -32.14 14.18
CA ILE A 60 -34.76 -31.65 13.03
C ILE A 60 -35.31 -30.29 12.56
N GLU A 61 -36.63 -30.13 12.50
CA GLU A 61 -37.26 -28.84 12.15
C GLU A 61 -36.95 -27.72 13.16
N GLU A 62 -36.75 -28.05 14.42
CA GLU A 62 -36.33 -27.11 15.45
C GLU A 62 -34.87 -26.68 15.28
N HIS A 63 -33.95 -27.63 15.10
CA HIS A 63 -32.54 -27.34 14.80
C HIS A 63 -32.36 -26.51 13.52
N VAL A 64 -33.17 -26.77 12.49
CA VAL A 64 -33.13 -25.99 11.25
C VAL A 64 -33.57 -24.54 11.50
N ARG A 65 -34.59 -24.31 12.34
CA ARG A 65 -35.01 -22.95 12.72
C ARG A 65 -33.97 -22.23 13.58
N GLU A 66 -33.33 -22.94 14.50
CA GLU A 66 -32.23 -22.38 15.30
C GLU A 66 -31.03 -22.01 14.42
N LEU A 67 -30.69 -22.86 13.45
CA LEU A 67 -29.62 -22.60 12.50
C LEU A 67 -29.93 -21.38 11.62
N ASP A 68 -31.15 -21.25 11.11
CA ASP A 68 -31.60 -20.08 10.32
C ASP A 68 -31.50 -18.78 11.14
N SER A 69 -31.95 -18.83 12.40
CA SER A 69 -31.84 -17.71 13.33
C SER A 69 -30.38 -17.31 13.60
N PHE A 70 -29.50 -18.30 13.79
CA PHE A 70 -28.07 -18.06 14.00
C PHE A 70 -27.41 -17.47 12.74
N GLN A 71 -27.70 -18.01 11.55
CA GLN A 71 -27.21 -17.48 10.29
C GLN A 71 -27.64 -16.03 10.07
N LYS A 72 -28.91 -15.71 10.37
CA LYS A 72 -29.42 -14.35 10.31
C LYS A 72 -28.67 -13.42 11.26
N THR A 73 -28.46 -13.86 12.49
CA THR A 73 -27.71 -13.08 13.50
C THR A 73 -26.27 -12.80 13.06
N LEU A 74 -25.59 -13.82 12.52
CA LEU A 74 -24.24 -13.63 11.98
C LEU A 74 -24.22 -12.65 10.80
N LEU A 75 -25.20 -12.72 9.90
CA LEU A 75 -25.29 -11.82 8.76
C LEU A 75 -25.51 -10.36 9.19
N GLU A 76 -26.34 -10.13 10.22
CA GLU A 76 -26.56 -8.81 10.81
C GLU A 76 -25.27 -8.26 11.44
N MET A 77 -24.50 -9.10 12.16
CA MET A 77 -23.21 -8.70 12.72
C MET A 77 -22.19 -8.35 11.63
N ILE A 78 -22.08 -9.17 10.58
CA ILE A 78 -21.17 -8.94 9.45
C ILE A 78 -21.54 -7.66 8.72
N ASN A 79 -22.84 -7.43 8.48
CA ASN A 79 -23.31 -6.20 7.85
C ASN A 79 -22.96 -4.98 8.70
N GLY A 80 -23.22 -5.02 10.02
CA GLY A 80 -22.88 -3.92 10.92
C GLY A 80 -21.38 -3.57 10.87
N MET A 81 -20.50 -4.58 10.96
CA MET A 81 -19.06 -4.35 10.86
C MET A 81 -18.64 -3.82 9.48
N SER A 82 -19.28 -4.30 8.40
CA SER A 82 -19.02 -3.81 7.04
C SER A 82 -19.44 -2.35 6.86
N GLU A 83 -20.55 -1.95 7.47
CA GLU A 83 -21.04 -0.57 7.48
C GLU A 83 -20.08 0.35 8.25
N ASP A 84 -19.62 -0.06 9.43
CA ASP A 84 -18.65 0.68 10.23
C ASP A 84 -17.31 0.85 9.48
N PHE A 85 -16.83 -0.21 8.83
CA PHE A 85 -15.60 -0.15 8.03
C PHE A 85 -15.76 0.77 6.83
N ARG A 86 -16.91 0.72 6.15
CA ARG A 86 -17.23 1.62 5.04
C ARG A 86 -17.28 3.08 5.49
N ALA A 87 -17.90 3.36 6.64
CA ALA A 87 -17.94 4.70 7.22
C ALA A 87 -16.53 5.22 7.54
N ALA A 88 -15.67 4.39 8.14
CA ALA A 88 -14.28 4.76 8.41
C ALA A 88 -13.49 5.03 7.12
N LEU A 89 -13.67 4.21 6.08
CA LEU A 89 -13.03 4.45 4.77
C LEU A 89 -13.49 5.74 4.11
N ASP A 90 -14.77 6.08 4.20
CA ASP A 90 -15.29 7.32 3.64
C ASP A 90 -14.72 8.55 4.35
N VAL A 91 -14.54 8.50 5.69
CA VAL A 91 -13.83 9.54 6.43
C VAL A 91 -12.41 9.74 5.91
N VAL A 92 -11.64 8.66 5.78
CA VAL A 92 -10.25 8.72 5.29
C VAL A 92 -10.19 9.25 3.85
N ARG A 93 -11.08 8.81 2.96
CA ARG A 93 -11.17 9.31 1.58
C ARG A 93 -11.45 10.80 1.54
N ASN A 94 -12.36 11.28 2.39
CA ASN A 94 -12.70 12.69 2.48
C ASN A 94 -11.54 13.53 3.03
N GLU A 95 -10.80 13.03 4.03
CA GLU A 95 -9.60 13.70 4.54
C GLU A 95 -8.50 13.80 3.48
N ILE A 96 -8.26 12.73 2.70
CA ILE A 96 -7.32 12.76 1.58
C ILE A 96 -7.74 13.81 0.54
N ALA A 97 -9.03 13.89 0.22
CA ALA A 97 -9.56 14.88 -0.70
C ALA A 97 -9.35 16.32 -0.17
N ASP A 98 -9.62 16.57 1.12
CA ASP A 98 -9.41 17.87 1.77
C ASP A 98 -7.92 18.27 1.77
N VAL A 99 -7.03 17.36 2.17
CA VAL A 99 -5.58 17.58 2.17
C VAL A 99 -5.09 17.91 0.75
N ASN A 100 -5.54 17.16 -0.25
CA ASN A 100 -5.18 17.42 -1.65
C ASN A 100 -5.69 18.79 -2.13
N ALA A 101 -6.91 19.18 -1.75
CA ALA A 101 -7.45 20.51 -2.07
C ALA A 101 -6.62 21.63 -1.43
N ARG A 102 -6.26 21.50 -0.14
CA ARG A 102 -5.41 22.47 0.57
C ARG A 102 -4.01 22.56 -0.03
N LEU A 103 -3.42 21.43 -0.41
CA LEU A 103 -2.12 21.38 -1.06
C LEU A 103 -2.16 22.12 -2.41
N ASN A 104 -3.16 21.85 -3.23
CA ASN A 104 -3.34 22.50 -4.53
C ASN A 104 -3.54 24.02 -4.39
N LEU A 105 -4.35 24.46 -3.42
CA LEU A 105 -4.52 25.88 -3.11
C LEU A 105 -3.21 26.53 -2.65
N THR A 106 -2.44 25.85 -1.81
CA THR A 106 -1.15 26.35 -1.30
C THR A 106 -0.13 26.48 -2.43
N MET A 107 -0.02 25.46 -3.29
CA MET A 107 0.83 25.51 -4.47
C MET A 107 0.43 26.65 -5.41
N ARG A 108 -0.87 26.85 -5.64
CA ARG A 108 -1.38 27.96 -6.46
C ARG A 108 -1.11 29.32 -5.82
N ALA A 109 -1.28 29.45 -4.51
CA ALA A 109 -0.98 30.68 -3.77
C ALA A 109 0.52 31.03 -3.85
N MET A 110 1.41 30.05 -3.68
CA MET A 110 2.86 30.23 -3.84
C MET A 110 3.24 30.64 -5.27
N THR A 111 2.58 30.05 -6.28
CA THR A 111 2.78 30.40 -7.69
C THR A 111 2.28 31.82 -7.99
N ASN A 112 1.16 32.23 -7.39
CA ASN A 112 0.56 33.55 -7.55
C ASN A 112 1.20 34.64 -6.65
N GLN A 113 1.92 34.25 -5.60
CA GLN A 113 2.74 35.12 -4.74
C GLN A 113 4.14 35.35 -5.32
N ALA A 114 4.47 34.74 -6.47
CA ALA A 114 5.52 35.29 -7.32
C ALA A 114 5.16 36.77 -7.58
N PRO A 115 6.07 37.73 -7.31
CA PRO A 115 5.78 39.14 -7.52
C PRO A 115 5.21 39.37 -8.91
N SER A 116 4.07 40.07 -8.94
CA SER A 116 3.53 40.74 -10.13
C SER A 116 4.68 41.24 -10.99
N GLU A 117 4.55 40.99 -12.28
CA GLU A 117 5.36 41.37 -13.42
C GLU A 117 5.67 42.89 -13.48
N GLU A 118 6.34 43.42 -12.46
CA GLU A 118 7.32 44.48 -12.61
C GLU A 118 8.65 43.75 -12.75
N ALA A 119 9.16 43.76 -13.97
CA ALA A 119 10.38 43.10 -14.37
C ALA A 119 11.58 43.59 -13.55
N ILE A 120 11.79 42.99 -12.37
CA ILE A 120 13.15 42.70 -11.96
C ILE A 120 13.58 41.56 -12.87
N PRO A 121 14.57 41.75 -13.75
CA PRO A 121 15.14 40.63 -14.44
C PRO A 121 15.78 39.77 -13.35
N VAL A 122 15.04 38.75 -12.88
CA VAL A 122 15.62 37.62 -12.18
C VAL A 122 16.62 37.10 -13.19
N SER A 123 17.88 37.52 -13.03
CA SER A 123 18.96 37.07 -13.87
C SER A 123 18.79 35.57 -13.94
N ARG A 124 18.56 35.01 -15.13
CA ARG A 124 18.52 33.55 -15.30
C ARG A 124 19.85 33.06 -14.77
N VAL A 125 19.88 32.64 -13.50
CA VAL A 125 21.09 32.25 -12.82
C VAL A 125 21.58 31.08 -13.62
N LYS A 126 22.67 31.26 -14.36
CA LYS A 126 23.27 30.19 -15.14
C LYS A 126 23.68 29.15 -14.12
N ILE A 127 22.92 28.05 -14.03
CA ILE A 127 23.23 26.97 -13.11
C ILE A 127 24.62 26.46 -13.51
N PRO A 128 25.61 26.52 -12.61
CA PRO A 128 26.95 26.07 -12.92
C PRO A 128 26.91 24.56 -13.19
N LYS A 129 27.52 24.13 -14.29
CA LYS A 129 27.61 22.70 -14.61
C LYS A 129 28.51 22.00 -13.57
N PRO A 130 28.17 20.78 -13.13
CA PRO A 130 28.99 20.00 -12.22
C PRO A 130 30.37 19.72 -12.81
N LYS A 131 31.36 19.55 -11.93
CA LYS A 131 32.71 19.15 -12.34
C LYS A 131 32.71 17.66 -12.73
N PRO A 132 33.41 17.27 -13.80
CA PRO A 132 33.53 15.86 -14.14
C PRO A 132 34.29 15.08 -13.07
N PHE A 133 33.90 13.82 -12.86
CA PHE A 133 34.62 12.90 -11.98
C PHE A 133 35.49 11.95 -12.78
N TYR A 134 36.79 11.94 -12.48
CA TYR A 134 37.82 11.23 -13.24
C TYR A 134 38.13 9.82 -12.70
N GLY A 135 37.45 9.36 -11.65
CA GLY A 135 37.71 8.03 -11.07
C GLY A 135 38.77 8.02 -9.97
N ALA A 136 39.04 9.17 -9.34
CA ALA A 136 39.94 9.23 -8.20
C ALA A 136 39.48 8.26 -7.08
N ARG A 137 40.40 7.43 -6.58
CA ARG A 137 40.16 6.52 -5.44
C ARG A 137 40.18 7.28 -4.11
N ASP A 138 39.37 8.32 -4.03
CA ASP A 138 39.19 9.19 -2.87
C ASP A 138 37.70 9.31 -2.55
N ALA A 139 37.32 8.84 -1.37
CA ALA A 139 35.94 8.89 -0.89
C ALA A 139 35.41 10.33 -0.79
N LYS A 140 36.26 11.31 -0.51
CA LYS A 140 35.87 12.72 -0.43
C LYS A 140 35.57 13.28 -1.82
N ALA A 141 36.42 12.98 -2.80
CA ALA A 141 36.20 13.39 -4.18
C ALA A 141 34.89 12.81 -4.74
N LEU A 142 34.62 11.53 -4.45
CA LEU A 142 33.36 10.89 -4.86
C LEU A 142 32.14 11.51 -4.17
N LYS A 143 32.20 11.76 -2.84
CA LYS A 143 31.10 12.41 -2.11
C LYS A 143 30.80 13.81 -2.64
N ASN A 144 31.84 14.61 -2.92
CA ASN A 144 31.68 15.94 -3.48
C ASN A 144 31.02 15.91 -4.86
N TYR A 145 31.43 14.95 -5.72
CA TYR A 145 30.81 14.77 -7.03
C TYR A 145 29.31 14.45 -6.95
N ILE A 146 28.94 13.50 -6.10
CA ILE A 146 27.53 13.13 -5.89
C ILE A 146 26.74 14.34 -5.38
N PHE A 147 27.28 15.05 -4.39
CA PHE A 147 26.64 16.24 -3.84
C PHE A 147 26.45 17.34 -4.89
N ASP A 148 27.46 17.63 -5.72
CA ASP A 148 27.37 18.63 -6.79
C ASP A 148 26.30 18.27 -7.83
N LEU A 149 26.15 16.98 -8.16
CA LEU A 149 25.09 16.50 -9.05
C LEU A 149 23.69 16.64 -8.44
N GLU A 150 23.53 16.27 -7.17
CA GLU A 150 22.25 16.43 -6.47
C GLU A 150 21.80 17.89 -6.45
N GLN A 151 22.72 18.81 -6.14
CA GLN A 151 22.43 20.23 -6.13
C GLN A 151 22.10 20.75 -7.54
N TYR A 152 22.81 20.28 -8.56
CA TYR A 152 22.52 20.61 -9.95
C TYR A 152 21.13 20.12 -10.40
N PHE A 153 20.74 18.89 -10.03
CA PHE A 153 19.42 18.35 -10.34
C PHE A 153 18.29 19.03 -9.55
N ARG A 154 18.55 19.52 -8.33
CA ARG A 154 17.59 20.33 -7.58
C ARG A 154 17.38 21.70 -8.21
N ALA A 155 18.44 22.28 -8.77
CA ALA A 155 18.39 23.59 -9.43
C ALA A 155 17.81 23.54 -10.84
N THR A 156 17.95 22.41 -11.53
CA THR A 156 17.43 22.21 -12.90
C THR A 156 16.01 21.64 -12.79
N THR A 157 15.02 22.25 -13.46
CA THR A 157 13.59 21.82 -13.48
C THR A 157 13.41 20.29 -13.57
N THR A 158 12.31 19.76 -13.03
CA THR A 158 11.95 18.33 -12.89
C THR A 158 12.53 17.38 -13.94
N ILE A 159 13.70 16.80 -13.65
CA ILE A 159 14.36 15.73 -14.42
C ILE A 159 13.86 14.38 -13.88
N THR A 160 13.47 13.44 -14.76
CA THR A 160 13.10 12.06 -14.36
C THR A 160 14.30 11.31 -13.78
N GLU A 161 14.08 10.30 -12.94
CA GLU A 161 15.18 9.52 -12.34
C GLU A 161 16.09 8.88 -13.40
N GLU A 162 15.52 8.37 -14.48
CA GLU A 162 16.26 7.82 -15.63
C GLU A 162 17.18 8.88 -16.27
N ALA A 163 16.66 10.09 -16.49
CA ALA A 163 17.43 11.19 -17.08
C ALA A 163 18.50 11.72 -16.11
N LYS A 164 18.30 11.63 -14.80
CA LYS A 164 19.35 11.93 -13.80
C LYS A 164 20.51 10.94 -13.91
N VAL A 165 20.23 9.65 -14.07
CA VAL A 165 21.28 8.64 -14.28
C VAL A 165 22.03 8.93 -15.58
N THR A 166 21.33 9.14 -16.69
CA THR A 166 21.97 9.51 -17.96
C THR A 166 22.86 10.74 -17.79
N LEU A 167 22.37 11.81 -17.15
CA LEU A 167 23.12 13.04 -17.00
C LEU A 167 24.31 12.91 -16.04
N ALA A 168 24.17 12.17 -14.94
CA ALA A 168 25.28 11.84 -14.04
C ALA A 168 26.39 11.08 -14.79
N THR A 169 26.03 10.15 -15.67
CA THR A 169 27.04 9.37 -16.43
C THR A 169 27.75 10.20 -17.49
N MET A 170 27.09 11.24 -18.04
CA MET A 170 27.74 12.19 -18.96
C MET A 170 28.89 12.96 -18.27
N PHE A 171 28.77 13.22 -16.96
CA PHE A 171 29.78 13.90 -16.14
C PHE A 171 30.86 12.96 -15.56
N LEU A 172 30.85 11.66 -15.89
CA LEU A 172 32.01 10.81 -15.66
C LEU A 172 33.08 11.06 -16.73
N SER A 173 34.35 10.95 -16.38
CA SER A 173 35.49 11.10 -17.29
C SER A 173 36.48 9.96 -17.09
N GLU A 174 37.31 9.72 -18.11
CA GLU A 174 38.45 8.78 -18.07
C GLU A 174 38.06 7.41 -17.48
N ASP A 175 38.81 6.93 -16.49
CA ASP A 175 38.67 5.62 -15.87
C ASP A 175 37.27 5.39 -15.29
N ALA A 176 36.64 6.42 -14.72
CA ALA A 176 35.28 6.32 -14.21
C ALA A 176 34.27 6.05 -15.34
N LYS A 177 34.44 6.71 -16.48
CA LYS A 177 33.56 6.53 -17.64
C LYS A 177 33.82 5.18 -18.34
N LEU A 178 35.06 4.70 -18.34
CA LEU A 178 35.40 3.36 -18.84
C LEU A 178 34.78 2.26 -17.97
N TRP A 179 34.92 2.38 -16.65
CA TRP A 179 34.33 1.43 -15.71
C TRP A 179 32.80 1.36 -15.88
N TRP A 180 32.13 2.52 -15.95
CA TRP A 180 30.68 2.57 -16.15
C TRP A 180 30.24 1.87 -17.44
N ARG A 181 30.98 2.06 -18.55
CA ARG A 181 30.67 1.39 -19.83
C ARG A 181 30.85 -0.12 -19.76
N SER A 182 31.86 -0.61 -19.04
CA SER A 182 32.05 -2.06 -18.84
C SER A 182 30.82 -2.70 -18.21
N GLN A 183 30.19 -2.03 -17.24
CA GLN A 183 29.00 -2.54 -16.56
C GLN A 183 27.75 -2.59 -17.46
N TYR A 184 27.70 -1.81 -18.54
CA TYR A 184 26.60 -1.84 -19.52
C TYR A 184 26.77 -2.92 -20.61
N VAL A 185 28.01 -3.35 -20.86
CA VAL A 185 28.31 -4.37 -21.89
C VAL A 185 28.08 -5.79 -21.34
N ASP A 186 28.09 -5.94 -20.02
CA ASP A 186 27.90 -7.22 -19.32
C ASP A 186 26.43 -7.49 -18.88
N MET A 187 25.45 -6.72 -19.40
CA MET A 187 23.99 -6.92 -19.20
C MET A 187 23.28 -7.37 -20.46
#